data_AF-A0A6P3Y0F2-F1
#
_entry.id   AF-A0A6P3Y0F2-F1
#
_cell.length_a   1.000
_cell.length_b   1.000
_cell.length_c   1.000
_cell.angle_alpha   90.00
_cell.angle_beta   90.00
_cell.angle_gamma   90.00
#
_symmetry.space_group_name_H-M   'P 1'
#
loop_
_entity.id
_entity.type
_entity.pdbx_description
1 polymer ?
#
loop_
_entity_poly.entity_id
_entity_poly.type
_entity_poly.pdbx_seq_one_letter_code
_entity_poly.pdbx_strand_id
1 'polypeptide(L)'
;MAQSRLEKIGTVYSRVSSLLRGGAMKSEDAPLWLAVYEAFPPKYEPRFDRQLPSKPITPIFYKEDLVRARFHKDQGFIPATNLGRENIKTASQNFLSMYKMIQKEEGLSMDAAYERAMHQYKAEVEARIEFSKTRNESSNNRA
;
A
#
# COMPACT_ATOMS: atom_id res chain seq x y z
N MET A 1 42.50 6.66 20.43
CA MET A 1 41.37 7.40 19.83
C MET A 1 40.36 7.72 20.92
N ALA A 2 40.07 9.00 21.17
CA ALA A 2 38.99 9.37 22.09
C ALA A 2 37.64 9.01 21.45
N GLN A 3 36.88 8.14 22.09
CA GLN A 3 35.54 7.74 21.65
C GLN A 3 34.52 8.09 22.73
N SER A 4 33.38 8.67 22.33
CA SER A 4 32.27 8.92 23.24
C SER A 4 31.19 7.85 23.07
N ARG A 5 30.81 7.20 24.18
CA ARG A 5 29.73 6.21 24.25
C ARG A 5 28.41 6.75 24.81
N LEU A 6 28.33 8.06 25.06
CA LEU A 6 27.15 8.72 25.64
C LEU A 6 26.02 8.81 24.61
N GLU A 7 25.03 7.94 24.73
CA GLU A 7 23.89 7.84 23.81
C GLU A 7 22.74 8.79 24.16
N LYS A 8 22.60 9.16 25.44
CA LYS A 8 21.52 10.04 25.93
C LYS A 8 21.84 11.54 25.81
N ILE A 9 23.09 11.88 25.51
CA ILE A 9 23.59 13.26 25.51
C ILE A 9 23.99 13.65 24.09
N GLY A 10 23.29 14.63 23.53
CA GLY A 10 23.53 15.12 22.17
C GLY A 10 23.23 14.07 21.10
N THR A 11 23.84 14.23 19.93
CA THR A 11 23.74 13.30 18.80
C THR A 11 25.12 12.71 18.50
N VAL A 12 25.17 11.67 17.67
CA VAL A 12 26.46 11.14 17.18
C VAL A 12 27.23 12.24 16.44
N TYR A 13 26.54 13.04 15.63
CA TYR A 13 27.11 14.20 14.94
C TYR A 13 27.68 15.23 15.90
N SER A 14 26.87 15.75 16.84
CA SER A 14 27.32 16.81 17.74
C SER A 14 28.51 16.38 18.61
N ARG A 15 28.57 15.10 19.00
CA ARG A 15 29.69 14.53 19.78
C ARG A 15 30.96 14.43 18.95
N VAL A 16 30.89 13.93 17.72
CA VAL A 16 32.06 13.85 16.83
C VAL A 16 32.56 15.23 16.45
N SER A 17 31.68 16.15 16.07
CA SER A 17 32.07 17.54 15.76
C SER A 17 32.71 18.25 16.96
N SER A 18 32.24 17.97 18.18
CA SER A 18 32.84 18.52 19.41
C SER A 18 34.21 17.93 19.72
N LEU A 19 34.42 16.63 19.49
CA LEU A 19 35.72 15.98 19.66
C LEU A 19 36.75 16.51 18.66
N LEU A 20 36.35 16.71 17.40
CA LEU A 20 37.20 17.32 16.37
C LEU A 20 37.55 18.77 16.72
N ARG A 21 36.54 19.59 17.06
CA ARG A 21 36.76 21.01 17.43
C ARG A 21 37.59 21.17 18.70
N GLY A 22 37.44 20.26 19.66
CA GLY A 22 38.22 20.26 20.90
C GLY A 22 39.63 19.66 20.77
N GLY A 23 40.04 19.21 19.59
CA GLY A 23 41.35 18.59 19.35
C GLY A 23 41.53 17.20 19.99
N ALA A 24 40.49 16.65 20.62
CA ALA A 24 40.50 15.30 21.22
C ALA A 24 40.43 14.19 20.14
N MET A 25 39.98 14.53 18.95
CA MET A 25 40.01 13.70 17.74
C MET A 25 40.78 14.46 16.67
N LYS A 26 41.72 13.79 16.00
CA LYS A 26 42.44 14.38 14.88
C LYS A 26 41.57 14.39 13.62
N SER A 27 41.80 15.33 12.72
CA SER A 27 41.09 15.40 11.44
C SER A 27 41.29 14.16 10.58
N GLU A 28 42.46 13.50 10.66
CA GLU A 28 42.75 12.22 9.99
C GLU A 28 41.91 11.05 10.52
N ASP A 29 41.44 11.14 11.77
CA ASP A 29 40.59 10.14 12.42
C ASP A 29 39.08 10.47 12.23
N ALA A 30 38.74 11.51 11.45
CA ALA A 30 37.36 11.89 11.21
C ALA A 30 36.61 10.75 10.49
N PRO A 31 35.43 10.33 10.98
CA PRO A 31 34.68 9.27 10.33
C PRO A 31 34.23 9.67 8.91
N LEU A 32 34.31 8.73 7.97
CA LEU A 32 33.90 8.95 6.58
C LEU A 32 32.45 9.47 6.45
N TRP A 33 31.55 9.00 7.32
CA TRP A 33 30.14 9.40 7.29
C TRP A 33 29.93 10.88 7.66
N LEU A 34 30.89 11.55 8.30
CA LEU A 34 30.73 12.93 8.76
C LEU A 34 30.48 13.88 7.60
N ALA A 35 31.25 13.76 6.51
CA ALA A 35 31.06 14.57 5.31
C ALA A 35 29.69 14.32 4.64
N VAL A 36 29.21 13.07 4.68
CA VAL A 36 27.87 12.72 4.16
C VAL A 36 26.78 13.35 5.03
N TYR A 37 26.95 13.33 6.35
CA TYR A 37 26.01 13.95 7.28
C TYR A 37 25.96 15.47 7.12
N GLU A 38 27.11 16.12 6.92
CA GLU A 38 27.19 17.58 6.72
C GLU A 38 26.59 18.01 5.37
N ALA A 39 26.80 17.22 4.31
CA ALA A 39 26.21 17.47 3.00
C ALA A 39 24.70 17.19 2.96
N PHE A 40 24.25 16.15 3.66
CA PHE A 40 22.87 15.67 3.65
C PHE A 40 22.34 15.42 5.07
N PRO A 41 22.17 16.47 5.88
CA PRO A 41 21.71 16.31 7.26
C PRO A 41 20.29 15.74 7.30
N PRO A 42 19.96 14.90 8.30
CA PRO A 42 18.61 14.37 8.45
C PRO A 42 17.62 15.51 8.76
N LYS A 43 16.38 15.38 8.28
CA LYS A 43 15.30 16.36 8.56
C LYS A 43 15.10 16.63 10.05
N TYR A 44 15.32 15.61 10.88
CA TYR A 44 15.22 15.70 12.33
C TYR A 44 16.46 15.07 12.95
N GLU A 45 17.07 15.76 13.90
CA GLU A 45 18.23 15.24 14.60
C GLU A 45 17.88 13.96 15.38
N PRO A 46 18.77 12.94 15.39
CA PRO A 46 18.57 11.70 16.11
C PRO A 46 18.87 11.87 17.62
N ARG A 47 18.11 12.75 18.27
CA ARG A 47 18.21 12.97 19.71
C ARG A 47 17.53 11.86 20.49
N PHE A 48 18.11 11.48 21.62
CA PHE A 48 17.53 10.49 22.53
C PHE A 48 16.17 10.91 23.10
N ASP A 49 16.01 12.20 23.41
CA ASP A 49 14.80 12.78 24.00
C ASP A 49 13.78 13.26 22.95
N ARG A 50 13.92 12.83 21.70
CA ARG A 50 13.01 13.22 20.62
C ARG A 50 11.60 12.69 20.90
N GLN A 51 10.68 13.59 21.19
CA GLN A 51 9.25 13.29 21.25
C GLN A 51 8.67 13.27 19.83
N LEU A 52 7.94 12.21 19.48
CA LEU A 52 7.18 12.19 18.23
C LEU A 52 5.97 13.09 18.38
N PRO A 53 5.61 13.89 17.35
CA PRO A 53 4.37 14.63 17.39
C PRO A 53 3.20 13.66 17.47
N SER A 54 2.35 13.82 18.49
CA SER A 54 1.09 13.10 18.58
C SER A 54 0.16 13.64 17.49
N LYS A 55 0.04 12.89 16.39
CA LYS A 55 -0.90 13.20 15.31
C LYS A 55 -2.05 12.21 15.39
N PRO A 56 -3.32 12.67 15.35
CA PRO A 56 -4.44 11.75 15.28
C PRO A 56 -4.35 10.96 13.97
N ILE A 57 -4.35 9.63 14.08
CA ILE A 57 -4.38 8.74 12.92
C ILE A 57 -5.84 8.69 12.45
N THR A 58 -6.07 8.99 11.18
CA THR A 58 -7.40 8.94 10.57
C THR A 58 -7.53 7.69 9.69
N PRO A 59 -8.71 7.04 9.67
CA PRO A 59 -8.95 5.94 8.74
C PRO A 59 -8.99 6.48 7.31
N ILE A 60 -8.41 5.73 6.37
CA ILE A 60 -8.36 6.07 4.95
C ILE A 60 -9.51 5.35 4.26
N PHE A 61 -10.53 6.10 3.84
CA PHE A 61 -11.66 5.60 3.06
C PHE A 61 -11.72 6.30 1.71
N TYR A 62 -12.07 5.54 0.68
CA TYR A 62 -12.28 6.03 -0.67
C TYR A 62 -13.75 5.95 -1.07
N LYS A 63 -14.14 6.72 -2.09
CA LYS A 63 -15.53 6.75 -2.58
C LYS A 63 -15.99 5.38 -3.08
N GLU A 64 -15.09 4.63 -3.69
CA GLU A 64 -15.39 3.29 -4.17
C GLU A 64 -15.57 2.25 -3.07
N ASP A 65 -15.14 2.52 -1.83
CA ASP A 65 -15.28 1.56 -0.73
C ASP A 65 -16.74 1.32 -0.37
N LEU A 66 -17.63 2.30 -0.64
CA LEU A 66 -19.08 2.12 -0.55
C LEU A 66 -19.59 1.05 -1.52
N VAL A 67 -19.09 1.09 -2.76
CA VAL A 67 -19.47 0.14 -3.82
C VAL A 67 -18.87 -1.25 -3.53
N ARG A 68 -17.60 -1.29 -3.08
CA ARG A 68 -16.96 -2.56 -2.69
C ARG A 68 -17.67 -3.18 -1.50
N ALA A 69 -18.00 -2.41 -0.46
CA ALA A 69 -18.72 -2.92 0.71
C ALA A 69 -20.08 -3.53 0.32
N ARG A 70 -20.84 -2.84 -0.55
CA ARG A 70 -22.11 -3.35 -1.06
C ARG A 70 -21.93 -4.63 -1.88
N PHE A 71 -20.96 -4.66 -2.80
CA PHE A 71 -20.64 -5.84 -3.60
C PHE A 71 -20.28 -7.05 -2.73
N HIS A 72 -19.42 -6.85 -1.73
CA HIS A 72 -19.03 -7.92 -0.81
C HIS A 72 -20.17 -8.41 0.09
N LYS A 73 -21.16 -7.55 0.36
CA LYS A 73 -22.37 -7.93 1.11
C LYS A 73 -23.34 -8.75 0.23
N ASP A 74 -23.51 -8.35 -1.02
CA ASP A 74 -24.50 -8.94 -1.93
C ASP A 74 -23.99 -10.21 -2.63
N GLN A 75 -22.67 -10.44 -2.65
CA GLN A 75 -22.05 -11.61 -3.28
C GLN A 75 -21.64 -12.66 -2.26
N GLY A 76 -22.29 -13.82 -2.33
CA GLY A 76 -22.00 -14.96 -1.45
C GLY A 76 -20.65 -15.64 -1.73
N PHE A 77 -20.14 -15.58 -2.97
CA PHE A 77 -18.85 -16.14 -3.33
C PHE A 77 -18.00 -15.13 -4.11
N ILE A 78 -16.77 -14.93 -3.64
CA ILE A 78 -15.77 -14.07 -4.29
C ILE A 78 -14.48 -14.90 -4.45
N PRO A 79 -13.94 -15.01 -5.67
CA PRO A 79 -12.75 -15.84 -5.91
C PRO A 79 -11.54 -15.30 -5.15
N ALA A 80 -10.68 -16.22 -4.70
CA ALA A 80 -9.41 -15.89 -4.07
C ALA A 80 -8.54 -15.04 -5.02
N THR A 81 -7.85 -14.06 -4.45
CA THR A 81 -6.96 -13.16 -5.18
C THR A 81 -5.50 -13.46 -4.81
N ASN A 82 -4.61 -13.44 -5.80
CA ASN A 82 -3.17 -13.51 -5.57
C ASN A 82 -2.60 -12.11 -5.31
N LEU A 83 -2.22 -11.82 -4.07
CA LEU A 83 -1.64 -10.54 -3.66
C LEU A 83 -0.18 -10.34 -4.14
N GLY A 84 0.49 -11.39 -4.60
CA GLY A 84 1.86 -11.32 -5.13
C GLY A 84 1.94 -10.94 -6.61
N ARG A 85 0.80 -10.76 -7.30
CA ARG A 85 0.74 -10.35 -8.71
C ARG A 85 0.01 -9.01 -8.84
N GLU A 86 0.76 -7.96 -9.12
CA GLU A 86 0.22 -6.59 -9.22
C GLU A 86 -0.73 -6.38 -10.41
N ASN A 87 -0.53 -7.13 -11.50
CA ASN A 87 -1.30 -6.96 -12.74
C ASN A 87 -2.66 -7.68 -12.74
N ILE A 88 -2.98 -8.44 -11.69
CA ILE A 88 -4.24 -9.19 -11.63
C ILE A 88 -5.29 -8.35 -10.91
N LYS A 89 -6.33 -7.96 -11.65
CA LYS A 89 -7.50 -7.30 -11.08
C LYS A 89 -8.35 -8.31 -10.30
N THR A 90 -8.73 -7.93 -9.09
CA THR A 90 -9.65 -8.72 -8.25
C THR A 90 -11.07 -8.70 -8.84
N ALA A 91 -11.91 -9.64 -8.43
CA ALA A 91 -13.33 -9.63 -8.82
C ALA A 91 -14.02 -8.31 -8.44
N SER A 92 -13.76 -7.80 -7.23
CA SER A 92 -14.25 -6.52 -6.75
C SER A 92 -13.75 -5.34 -7.61
N GLN A 93 -12.49 -5.38 -8.07
CA GLN A 93 -11.94 -4.34 -8.95
C GLN A 93 -12.51 -4.40 -10.38
N ASN A 94 -12.75 -5.60 -10.91
CA ASN A 94 -13.41 -5.78 -12.20
C ASN A 94 -14.86 -5.27 -12.14
N PHE A 95 -15.59 -5.64 -11.08
CA PHE A 95 -16.94 -5.13 -10.83
C PHE A 95 -16.96 -3.61 -10.72
N LEU A 96 -16.05 -3.01 -9.94
CA LEU A 96 -15.95 -1.55 -9.81
C LEU A 96 -15.69 -0.88 -11.17
N SER A 97 -14.89 -1.50 -12.03
CA SER A 97 -14.60 -0.97 -13.38
C SER A 97 -15.85 -0.99 -14.26
N MET A 98 -16.60 -2.09 -14.23
CA MET A 98 -17.89 -2.24 -14.93
C MET A 98 -18.91 -1.21 -14.43
N TYR A 99 -19.06 -1.09 -13.11
CA TYR A 99 -19.94 -0.10 -12.49
C TYR A 99 -19.62 1.33 -12.93
N LYS A 100 -18.34 1.73 -12.89
CA LYS A 100 -17.90 3.06 -13.32
C LYS A 100 -18.16 3.31 -14.80
N MET A 101 -18.03 2.28 -15.64
CA MET A 101 -18.32 2.37 -17.07
C MET A 101 -19.81 2.64 -17.32
N ILE A 102 -20.69 1.82 -16.72
CA ILE A 102 -22.15 1.97 -16.82
C ILE A 102 -22.60 3.33 -16.29
N GLN A 103 -22.07 3.75 -15.13
CA GLN A 103 -22.40 5.05 -14.55
C GLN A 103 -22.03 6.20 -15.51
N LYS A 104 -20.89 6.11 -16.17
CA LYS A 104 -20.41 7.16 -17.08
C LYS A 104 -21.19 7.19 -18.39
N GLU A 105 -21.49 6.02 -18.96
CA GLU A 105 -22.17 5.91 -20.25
C GLU A 105 -23.64 6.33 -20.17
N GLU A 106 -24.30 6.00 -19.06
CA GLU A 106 -25.75 6.13 -18.94
C GLU A 106 -26.19 7.28 -18.03
N GLY A 107 -25.25 7.95 -17.35
CA GLY A 107 -25.55 9.05 -16.43
C GLY A 107 -26.48 8.64 -15.28
N LEU A 108 -26.52 7.35 -14.96
CA LEU A 108 -27.46 6.78 -14.00
C LEU A 108 -27.14 7.18 -12.56
N SER A 109 -28.18 7.16 -11.72
CA SER A 109 -28.02 7.21 -10.26
C SER A 109 -27.12 6.07 -9.78
N MET A 110 -26.41 6.32 -8.66
CA MET A 110 -25.48 5.35 -8.04
C MET A 110 -26.12 3.97 -7.85
N ASP A 111 -27.38 3.92 -7.42
CA ASP A 111 -28.11 2.67 -7.17
C ASP A 111 -28.51 1.96 -8.46
N ALA A 112 -29.04 2.70 -9.44
CA ALA A 112 -29.45 2.13 -10.72
C ALA A 112 -28.24 1.56 -11.49
N ALA A 113 -27.12 2.28 -11.48
CA ALA A 113 -25.87 1.80 -12.06
C ALA A 113 -25.35 0.53 -11.36
N TYR A 114 -25.52 0.43 -10.03
CA TYR A 114 -25.10 -0.73 -9.26
C TYR A 114 -25.92 -1.96 -9.59
N GLU A 115 -27.25 -1.85 -9.60
CA GLU A 115 -28.14 -2.98 -9.92
C GLU A 115 -27.89 -3.51 -11.33
N ARG A 116 -27.69 -2.61 -12.29
CA ARG A 116 -27.35 -3.00 -13.66
C ARG A 116 -25.99 -3.69 -13.75
N ALA A 117 -24.97 -3.15 -13.08
CA ALA A 117 -23.66 -3.79 -13.00
C ALA A 117 -23.74 -5.17 -12.33
N MET A 118 -24.58 -5.33 -11.31
CA MET A 118 -24.79 -6.61 -10.63
C MET A 118 -25.46 -7.64 -11.52
N HIS A 119 -26.46 -7.23 -12.30
CA HIS A 119 -27.09 -8.11 -13.28
C HIS A 119 -26.08 -8.59 -14.32
N GLN A 120 -25.27 -7.68 -14.87
CA GLN A 120 -24.22 -8.03 -15.84
C GLN A 120 -23.14 -8.92 -15.22
N TYR A 121 -22.70 -8.63 -14.00
CA TYR A 121 -21.71 -9.44 -13.29
C TYR A 121 -22.20 -10.88 -13.05
N LYS A 122 -23.45 -11.06 -12.62
CA LYS A 122 -24.04 -12.40 -12.42
C LYS A 122 -24.09 -13.19 -13.73
N ALA A 123 -24.53 -12.55 -14.82
CA ALA A 123 -24.53 -13.18 -16.14
C ALA A 123 -23.12 -13.61 -16.59
N GLU A 124 -22.09 -12.79 -16.35
CA GLU A 124 -20.69 -13.16 -16.67
C GLU A 124 -20.18 -14.33 -15.82
N VAL A 125 -20.57 -14.39 -14.55
CA VAL A 125 -20.18 -15.49 -13.64
C VAL A 125 -20.86 -16.80 -14.06
N GLU A 126 -22.16 -16.77 -14.36
CA GLU A 126 -22.91 -17.93 -14.84
C GLU A 126 -22.32 -18.48 -16.15
N ALA A 127 -22.07 -17.60 -17.12
CA ALA A 127 -21.43 -17.99 -18.39
C ALA A 127 -20.05 -18.63 -18.20
N ARG A 128 -19.23 -18.14 -17.26
CA ARG A 128 -17.92 -18.74 -16.93
C ARG A 128 -18.06 -20.13 -16.32
N ILE A 129 -19.04 -20.31 -15.43
CA ILE A 129 -19.32 -21.61 -14.80
C ILE A 129 -19.76 -22.61 -15.86
N GLU A 130 -20.68 -22.25 -16.75
CA GLU A 130 -21.14 -23.10 -17.87
C GLU A 130 -19.99 -23.49 -18.81
N PHE A 131 -19.14 -22.52 -19.17
CA PHE A 131 -17.97 -22.77 -20.00
C PHE A 131 -16.97 -23.74 -19.34
N SER A 132 -16.78 -23.66 -18.02
CA SER A 132 -15.93 -24.61 -17.30
C SER A 132 -16.49 -26.03 -17.29
N LYS A 133 -17.82 -26.20 -17.18
CA LYS A 133 -18.49 -27.50 -17.17
C LYS A 133 -18.35 -28.20 -18.53
N THR A 134 -18.66 -27.49 -19.61
CA THR A 134 -18.55 -28.01 -20.99
C THR A 134 -17.13 -28.42 -21.36
N ARG A 135 -16.12 -27.65 -20.93
CA ARG A 135 -14.70 -28.00 -21.15
C ARG A 135 -14.29 -29.28 -20.42
N ASN A 136 -14.74 -29.47 -19.17
CA ASN A 136 -14.43 -30.67 -18.39
C ASN A 136 -15.12 -31.91 -18.97
N GLU A 137 -16.39 -31.80 -19.39
CA GLU A 137 -17.12 -32.88 -20.06
C GLU A 137 -16.47 -33.30 -21.39
N SER A 138 -16.02 -32.33 -22.18
CA SER A 138 -15.30 -32.57 -23.45
C SER A 138 -13.95 -33.26 -23.25
N SER A 139 -13.30 -33.04 -22.12
CA SER A 139 -12.01 -33.63 -21.77
C SER A 139 -12.18 -35.06 -21.26
N ASN A 140 -13.28 -35.33 -20.55
CA ASN A 140 -13.58 -36.66 -20.00
C ASN A 140 -14.08 -37.65 -21.06
N ASN A 141 -14.75 -37.16 -22.12
CA ASN A 141 -15.19 -37.98 -23.25
C ASN A 141 -14.10 -38.32 -24.28
N ARG A 142 -12.85 -37.86 -24.06
CA ARG A 142 -11.68 -38.13 -24.94
C ARG A 142 -10.67 -39.11 -24.31
N ALA A 143 -10.96 -39.66 -23.14
CA ALA A 143 -10.21 -40.75 -22.50
C ALA A 143 -10.98 -42.07 -22.65
#